data_AF-A0A7V7XJ03-F1
#
_entry.id   AF-A0A7V7XJ03-F1
#
_cell.length_a   1.000
_cell.length_b   1.000
_cell.length_c   1.000
_cell.angle_alpha   90.00
_cell.angle_beta   90.00
_cell.angle_gamma   90.00
#
_symmetry.space_group_name_H-M   'P 1'
#
loop_
_entity.id
_entity.type
_entity.pdbx_description
1 polymer ?
#
loop_
_entity_poly.entity_id
_entity_poly.type
_entity_poly.pdbx_seq_one_letter_code
_entity_poly.pdbx_strand_id
1 'polypeptide(L)' 'MDKTSLTIKRALVWGISFVTGFVLTFLLVYLYLDSDIETYSVKYFLLTAIPLSFLFLVWGDVLLGTNILPD' A
#
# COMPACT_ATOMS: atom_id res chain seq x y z
N MET A 1 8.26 2.76 -26.63
CA MET A 1 8.27 2.27 -25.24
C MET A 1 7.37 1.04 -25.20
N ASP A 2 7.92 -0.15 -24.95
CA ASP A 2 7.14 -1.39 -24.98
C ASP A 2 6.04 -1.36 -23.92
N LYS A 3 4.79 -1.55 -24.36
CA LYS A 3 3.60 -1.57 -23.48
C LYS A 3 3.78 -2.56 -22.32
N THR A 4 4.49 -3.66 -22.57
CA THR A 4 4.84 -4.69 -21.58
C THR A 4 5.69 -4.14 -20.42
N SER A 5 6.68 -3.29 -20.70
CA SER A 5 7.56 -2.72 -19.66
C SER A 5 6.80 -1.76 -18.73
N LEU A 6 5.87 -0.98 -19.29
CA LEU A 6 5.04 -0.08 -18.51
C LEU A 6 4.06 -0.84 -17.60
N THR A 7 3.40 -1.88 -18.12
CA THR A 7 2.49 -2.72 -17.33
C THR A 7 3.21 -3.40 -16.16
N ILE A 8 4.43 -3.90 -16.37
CA ILE A 8 5.23 -4.53 -15.30
C ILE A 8 5.59 -3.50 -14.22
N LYS A 9 6.00 -2.28 -14.61
CA LYS A 9 6.30 -1.21 -13.65
C LYS A 9 5.07 -0.86 -12.80
N ARG A 10 3.90 -0.74 -13.43
CA ARG A 10 2.65 -0.46 -12.71
C ARG A 10 2.30 -1.57 -11.72
N ALA A 11 2.40 -2.84 -12.13
CA ALA A 11 2.16 -3.98 -11.24
C ALA A 11 3.14 -4.01 -10.05
N LEU A 12 4.41 -3.66 -10.27
CA LEU A 12 5.40 -3.56 -9.20
C LEU A 12 5.07 -2.45 -8.22
N VAL A 13 4.70 -1.25 -8.68
CA VAL A 13 4.32 -0.14 -7.80
C VAL A 13 3.08 -0.50 -6.99
N TRP A 14 2.09 -1.15 -7.61
CA TRP A 14 0.94 -1.72 -6.88
C TRP A 14 1.40 -2.69 -5.78
N GLY A 15 2.18 -3.70 -6.13
CA GLY A 15 2.66 -4.69 -5.17
C GLY A 15 3.41 -4.06 -4.00
N ILE A 16 4.37 -3.17 -4.29
CA ILE A 16 5.17 -2.48 -3.27
C ILE A 16 4.28 -1.62 -2.38
N SER A 17 3.35 -0.84 -2.95
CA SER A 17 2.49 0.07 -2.19
C SER A 17 1.57 -0.66 -1.22
N PHE A 18 1.00 -1.79 -1.65
CA PHE A 18 0.20 -2.64 -0.77
C PHE A 18 1.03 -3.29 0.32
N VAL A 19 2.19 -3.85 0.00
CA VAL A 19 3.09 -4.41 1.01
C VAL A 19 3.48 -3.34 2.03
N THR A 20 3.86 -2.14 1.59
CA THR A 20 4.23 -1.04 2.49
C THR A 20 3.06 -0.59 3.36
N GLY A 21 1.85 -0.46 2.82
CA GLY A 21 0.66 -0.08 3.59
C GLY A 21 0.28 -1.12 4.65
N PHE A 22 0.35 -2.41 4.32
CA PHE A 22 0.09 -3.50 5.27
C PHE A 22 1.17 -3.58 6.35
N VAL A 23 2.45 -3.48 5.98
CA VAL A 23 3.57 -3.49 6.93
C VAL A 23 3.48 -2.29 7.88
N LEU A 24 3.21 -1.09 7.36
CA LEU A 24 3.10 0.09 8.21
C LEU A 24 1.91 -0.01 9.17
N THR A 25 0.77 -0.54 8.70
CA THR A 25 -0.39 -0.78 9.57
C THR A 25 -0.08 -1.79 10.65
N PHE A 26 0.63 -2.87 10.33
CA PHE A 26 1.10 -3.85 11.31
C PHE A 26 1.99 -3.20 12.37
N LEU A 27 2.96 -2.38 11.95
CA LEU A 27 3.84 -1.66 12.87
C LEU A 27 3.06 -0.67 13.75
N LEU A 28 2.06 0.03 13.21
CA LEU A 28 1.22 0.93 14.01
C LEU A 28 0.41 0.17 15.06
N VAL A 29 -0.19 -0.96 14.68
CA VAL A 29 -1.00 -1.76 15.61
C VAL A 29 -0.11 -2.37 16.71
N TYR A 30 1.01 -2.98 16.31
CA TYR A 30 1.86 -3.71 17.24
C TYR A 30 2.75 -2.79 18.10
N LEU A 31 3.38 -1.77 17.50
CA LEU A 31 4.36 -0.93 18.21
C LEU A 31 3.75 0.32 18.83
N TYR A 32 2.77 0.95 18.17
CA TYR A 32 2.23 2.22 18.62
C TYR A 32 0.98 2.05 19.49
N LEU A 33 0.10 1.13 19.13
CA LEU A 33 -1.10 0.83 19.92
C LEU A 33 -0.87 -0.26 20.97
N ASP A 34 0.32 -0.89 20.99
CA ASP A 34 0.68 -2.00 21.88
C ASP A 34 -0.41 -3.08 21.92
N SER A 35 -0.91 -3.45 20.75
CA SER A 35 -2.03 -4.38 20.57
C SER A 35 -1.71 -5.42 19.51
N ASP A 36 -2.26 -6.63 19.69
CA ASP A 36 -2.23 -7.66 18.66
C ASP A 36 -3.39 -7.49 17.67
N ILE A 37 -3.28 -8.14 16.51
CA ILE A 37 -4.30 -8.11 15.43
C ILE A 37 -5.63 -8.70 15.91
N GLU A 38 -5.62 -9.69 16.81
CA GLU A 38 -6.85 -10.27 17.36
C GLU A 38 -7.64 -9.23 18.16
N THR A 39 -6.97 -8.50 19.05
CA THR A 39 -7.57 -7.44 19.87
C THR A 39 -7.94 -6.22 19.02
N TYR A 40 -7.10 -5.85 18.06
CA TYR A 40 -7.39 -4.76 17.12
C TYR A 40 -8.48 -5.13 16.10
N SER A 41 -8.81 -6.41 15.97
CA SER A 41 -9.69 -6.99 14.94
C SER A 41 -9.17 -6.85 13.51
N VAL A 42 -9.15 -7.99 12.80
CA VAL A 42 -8.78 -8.08 11.38
C VAL A 42 -9.59 -7.12 10.51
N LYS A 43 -10.86 -6.86 10.86
CA LYS A 43 -11.71 -5.92 10.10
C LYS A 43 -11.18 -4.50 10.17
N TYR A 44 -10.79 -4.04 11.37
CA TYR A 44 -10.19 -2.71 11.51
C TYR A 44 -8.81 -2.67 10.89
N PHE A 45 -7.99 -3.71 11.06
CA PHE A 45 -6.68 -3.83 10.39
C PHE A 45 -6.78 -3.61 8.87
N LEU A 46 -7.70 -4.31 8.20
CA LEU A 46 -7.90 -4.14 6.76
C LEU A 46 -8.46 -2.75 6.42
N LEU A 47 -9.35 -2.21 7.25
CA LEU A 47 -9.91 -0.88 7.07
C LEU A 47 -8.85 0.22 7.16
N THR A 48 -7.78 0.04 7.95
CA THR A 48 -6.64 0.97 8.00
C THR A 48 -5.62 0.68 6.90
N ALA A 49 -5.28 -0.60 6.68
CA ALA A 49 -4.24 -1.01 5.75
C ALA A 49 -4.58 -0.71 4.30
N ILE A 50 -5.84 -0.88 3.89
CA ILE A 50 -6.25 -0.66 2.49
C ILE A 50 -6.12 0.83 2.11
N PRO A 51 -6.73 1.81 2.83
CA PRO A 51 -6.53 3.23 2.52
C PRO A 51 -5.07 3.67 2.60
N LEU A 52 -4.31 3.15 3.57
CA LEU A 52 -2.89 3.48 3.70
C LEU A 52 -2.08 2.96 2.50
N SER A 53 -2.41 1.76 2.01
CA SER A 53 -1.83 1.20 0.78
C SER A 53 -2.12 2.07 -0.44
N PHE A 54 -3.35 2.58 -0.56
CA PHE A 54 -3.72 3.51 -1.63
C PHE A 54 -2.99 4.85 -1.51
N LEU A 55 -2.75 5.33 -0.30
CA LEU A 55 -1.94 6.52 -0.10
C LEU A 55 -0.53 6.29 -0.66
N PHE A 56 0.13 5.18 -0.31
CA PHE A 56 1.43 4.84 -0.90
C PHE A 56 1.39 4.63 -2.41
N LEU A 57 0.27 4.13 -2.95
CA LEU A 57 0.09 4.01 -4.39
C LEU A 57 0.15 5.38 -5.07
N VAL A 58 -0.54 6.38 -4.52
CA VAL A 58 -0.52 7.77 -5.03
C VAL A 58 0.89 8.34 -4.98
N TRP A 59 1.58 8.21 -3.84
CA TRP A 59 2.95 8.72 -3.71
C TRP A 59 3.94 7.99 -4.62
N GLY A 60 3.82 6.66 -4.73
CA GLY A 60 4.64 5.84 -5.61
C GLY A 60 4.42 6.19 -7.08
N ASP A 61 3.19 6.50 -7.47
CA ASP A 61 2.86 6.92 -8.83
C ASP A 61 3.49 8.28 -9.18
N VAL A 62 3.39 9.25 -8.27
CA VAL A 62 4.00 10.57 -8.42
C VAL A 62 5.53 10.48 -8.51
N LEU A 63 6.17 9.66 -7.68
CA LEU A 63 7.64 9.55 -7.64
C LEU A 63 8.21 8.80 -8.84
N LEU A 64 7.50 7.80 -9.35
CA LEU A 64 7.99 6.91 -10.42
C LEU A 64 7.41 7.25 -11.80
N GLY A 65 6.49 8.22 -11.88
CA GLY A 65 5.87 8.66 -13.14
C GLY A 65 5.16 7.53 -13.87
N THR A 66 4.55 6.60 -13.12
CA THR A 66 4.00 5.37 -13.69
C THR A 66 2.60 5.53 -14.29
N ASN A 67 1.99 6.71 -14.10
CA ASN A 67 0.63 7.08 -14.51
C ASN A 67 -0.35 5.93 -14.25
N ILE A 68 -0.35 5.43 -13.03
CA ILE A 68 -1.20 4.32 -12.57
C ILE A 68 -2.61 4.84 -12.33
N LEU A 69 -2.73 6.06 -11.81
CA LEU A 69 -3.99 6.75 -11.68
C LEU A 69 -4.37 7.39 -13.03
N PRO A 70 -5.67 7.42 -13.38
CA PRO A 70 -6.12 8.18 -14.53
C PRO A 70 -5.83 9.68 -14.31
N ASP A 71 -5.24 10.32 -15.32
CA ASP A 71 -4.97 11.77 -15.36
C ASP A 71 -6.25 12.62 -15.20
#